data_AF-A0A1I7TGQ1-F1
#
_entry.id   AF-A0A1I7TGQ1-F1
#
_cell.length_a   1.000
_cell.length_b   1.000
_cell.length_c   1.000
_cell.angle_alpha   90.00
_cell.angle_beta   90.00
_cell.angle_gamma   90.00
#
_symmetry.space_group_name_H-M   'P 1'
#
loop_
_entity.id
_entity.type
_entity.pdbx_description
1 polymer ?
#
loop_
_entity_poly.entity_id
_entity_poly.type
_entity_poly.pdbx_seq_one_letter_code
_entity_poly.pdbx_strand_id
1 'polypeptide(L)'
;MSGATDSDSSTNLRTAEASAEVLQTANDFADICKNISEKQNEQSELNVKVLEKLQAIQNDLNEIKIKLKDDTIFVRDRKTDSIISKSFVMKQIFENVLEVENEKWFNGKLEEHFGVQWQLRFYRKNEHISFRIVCATLENMLFDCCVIETELQAKLLSNNKNDKLSEVRAIFDSEKSYLEI
;
A
#
# COMPACT_ATOMS: atom_id res chain seq x y z
N MET A 1 -4.58 -32.70 -91.47
CA MET A 1 -3.75 -32.12 -90.40
C MET A 1 -4.70 -31.53 -89.38
N SER A 2 -4.86 -32.26 -88.28
CA SER A 2 -5.70 -31.97 -87.12
C SER A 2 -4.88 -31.14 -86.13
N GLY A 3 -5.43 -30.05 -85.58
CA GLY A 3 -4.74 -29.26 -84.57
C GLY A 3 -5.43 -27.93 -84.25
N ALA A 4 -6.68 -27.97 -83.77
CA ALA A 4 -7.35 -26.74 -83.31
C ALA A 4 -8.37 -26.95 -82.17
N THR A 5 -8.46 -28.14 -81.56
CA THR A 5 -9.50 -28.43 -80.55
C THR A 5 -9.01 -28.44 -79.09
N ASP A 6 -7.70 -28.46 -78.85
CA ASP A 6 -7.16 -28.67 -77.48
C ASP A 6 -6.91 -27.36 -76.71
N SER A 7 -6.83 -26.22 -77.41
CA SER A 7 -6.54 -24.91 -76.80
C SER A 7 -7.72 -24.36 -76.00
N ASP A 8 -8.94 -24.40 -76.55
CA ASP A 8 -10.15 -23.83 -75.92
C ASP A 8 -10.64 -24.63 -74.70
N SER A 9 -10.39 -25.94 -74.67
CA SER A 9 -10.75 -26.78 -73.52
C SER A 9 -9.83 -26.53 -72.33
N SER A 10 -8.55 -26.22 -72.56
CA SER A 10 -7.56 -25.99 -71.51
C SER A 10 -7.73 -24.63 -70.82
N THR A 11 -8.08 -23.59 -71.58
CA THR A 11 -8.40 -22.27 -71.02
C THR A 11 -9.66 -22.30 -70.17
N ASN A 12 -10.74 -22.93 -70.63
CA ASN A 12 -11.98 -23.04 -69.87
C ASN A 12 -11.80 -23.81 -68.54
N LEU A 13 -10.99 -24.86 -68.53
CA LEU A 13 -10.67 -25.63 -67.31
C LEU A 13 -9.92 -24.77 -66.28
N ARG A 14 -8.88 -24.05 -66.72
CA ARG A 14 -8.10 -23.14 -65.84
C ARG A 14 -8.95 -22.01 -65.25
N THR A 15 -9.90 -21.48 -66.04
CA THR A 15 -10.83 -20.45 -65.56
C THR A 15 -11.81 -21.01 -64.52
N ALA A 16 -12.27 -22.25 -64.68
CA ALA A 16 -13.13 -22.92 -63.70
C ALA A 16 -12.40 -23.23 -62.39
N GLU A 17 -11.15 -23.69 -62.47
CA GLU A 17 -10.29 -23.94 -61.29
C GLU A 17 -10.01 -22.65 -60.51
N ALA A 18 -9.62 -21.57 -61.20
CA ALA A 18 -9.41 -20.27 -60.56
C ALA A 18 -10.69 -19.72 -59.92
N SER A 19 -11.85 -19.94 -60.54
CA SER A 19 -13.15 -19.53 -59.98
C SER A 19 -13.51 -20.32 -58.71
N ALA A 20 -13.17 -21.60 -58.65
CA ALA A 20 -13.38 -22.45 -57.47
C ALA A 20 -12.47 -22.04 -56.31
N GLU A 21 -11.20 -21.72 -56.57
CA GLU A 21 -10.26 -21.21 -55.57
C GLU A 21 -10.70 -19.86 -54.98
N VAL A 22 -11.20 -18.96 -55.83
CA VAL A 22 -11.75 -17.67 -55.40
C VAL A 22 -13.00 -17.89 -54.53
N LEU A 23 -13.88 -18.80 -54.90
CA LEU A 23 -15.09 -19.11 -54.13
C LEU A 23 -14.74 -19.72 -52.76
N GLN A 24 -13.76 -20.63 -52.72
CA GLN A 24 -13.30 -21.22 -51.46
C GLN A 24 -12.70 -20.15 -50.53
N THR A 25 -11.83 -19.30 -51.08
CA THR A 25 -11.24 -18.18 -50.32
C THR A 25 -12.30 -17.22 -49.78
N ALA A 26 -13.37 -16.96 -50.56
CA ALA A 26 -14.47 -16.11 -50.12
C ALA A 26 -15.26 -16.73 -48.96
N ASN A 27 -15.45 -18.06 -48.96
CA ASN A 27 -16.10 -18.77 -47.86
C ASN A 27 -15.23 -18.78 -46.60
N ASP A 28 -13.94 -19.05 -46.72
CA ASP A 28 -13.00 -19.02 -45.59
C ASP A 28 -12.95 -17.62 -44.96
N PHE A 29 -12.99 -16.57 -45.78
CA PHE A 29 -13.08 -15.19 -45.32
C PHE A 29 -14.39 -14.90 -44.58
N ALA A 30 -15.53 -15.41 -45.08
CA ALA A 30 -16.82 -15.25 -44.42
C ALA A 30 -16.84 -15.90 -43.02
N ASP A 31 -16.23 -17.08 -42.87
CA ASP A 31 -16.11 -17.77 -41.59
C ASP A 31 -15.22 -16.99 -40.60
N ILE A 32 -14.10 -16.44 -41.08
CA ILE A 32 -13.24 -15.56 -40.27
C ILE A 32 -14.02 -14.33 -39.80
N CYS A 33 -14.75 -13.66 -40.69
CA CYS A 33 -15.56 -12.51 -40.34
C CYS A 33 -16.61 -12.84 -39.28
N LYS A 34 -17.26 -14.00 -39.37
CA LYS A 34 -18.21 -14.46 -38.37
C LYS A 34 -17.55 -14.65 -36.99
N ASN A 35 -16.42 -15.35 -36.94
CA ASN A 35 -15.69 -15.57 -35.70
C ASN A 35 -15.21 -14.26 -35.06
N ILE A 36 -14.76 -13.29 -35.87
CA ILE A 36 -14.37 -11.96 -35.38
C ILE A 36 -15.57 -11.25 -34.76
N SER A 37 -16.74 -11.31 -35.40
CA SER A 37 -17.95 -10.67 -34.90
C SER A 37 -18.41 -11.28 -33.56
N GLU A 38 -18.36 -12.61 -33.44
CA GLU A 38 -18.67 -13.31 -32.19
C GLU A 38 -17.73 -12.89 -31.06
N LYS A 39 -16.41 -12.86 -31.32
CA LYS A 39 -15.41 -12.41 -30.33
C LYS A 39 -15.58 -10.94 -29.93
N GLN A 40 -15.95 -10.07 -30.87
CA GLN A 40 -16.26 -8.67 -30.57
C GLN A 40 -17.47 -8.52 -29.64
N ASN A 41 -18.50 -9.35 -29.83
CA ASN A 41 -19.67 -9.35 -28.95
C ASN A 41 -19.33 -9.85 -27.54
N GLU A 42 -18.58 -10.94 -27.42
CA GLU A 42 -18.09 -11.46 -26.13
C GLU A 42 -17.27 -10.39 -25.38
N GLN A 43 -16.38 -9.69 -26.09
CA GLN A 43 -15.57 -8.62 -25.52
C GLN A 43 -16.43 -7.44 -25.05
N SER A 44 -17.45 -7.06 -25.83
CA SER A 44 -18.39 -5.99 -25.46
C SER A 44 -19.13 -6.33 -24.17
N GLU A 45 -19.61 -7.58 -24.03
CA GLU A 45 -20.31 -8.03 -22.83
C GLU A 45 -19.39 -8.02 -21.59
N LEU A 46 -18.13 -8.46 -21.75
CA LEU A 46 -17.14 -8.39 -20.67
C LEU A 46 -16.85 -6.94 -20.26
N ASN A 47 -16.75 -6.02 -21.21
CA ASN A 47 -16.52 -4.61 -20.92
C ASN A 47 -17.68 -4.01 -20.10
N VAL A 48 -18.92 -4.35 -20.41
CA VAL A 48 -20.09 -3.92 -19.62
C VAL A 48 -19.98 -4.44 -18.18
N LYS A 49 -19.68 -5.73 -17.99
CA LYS A 49 -19.50 -6.32 -16.65
C LYS A 49 -18.38 -5.66 -15.85
N VAL A 50 -17.28 -5.28 -16.51
CA VAL A 50 -16.19 -4.54 -15.87
C VAL A 50 -16.63 -3.14 -15.44
N LEU A 51 -17.36 -2.43 -16.30
CA LEU A 51 -17.87 -1.08 -15.98
C LEU A 51 -18.85 -1.11 -14.81
N GLU A 52 -19.74 -2.10 -14.73
CA GLU A 52 -20.66 -2.28 -13.60
C GLU A 52 -19.89 -2.49 -12.28
N LYS A 53 -18.85 -3.33 -12.29
CA LYS A 53 -18.00 -3.55 -11.12
C LYS A 53 -17.24 -2.29 -10.70
N LEU A 54 -16.71 -1.53 -11.65
CA LEU A 54 -16.03 -0.25 -11.36
C LEU A 54 -17.00 0.76 -10.75
N GLN A 55 -18.24 0.82 -11.24
CA GLN A 55 -19.27 1.70 -10.67
C GLN A 55 -19.64 1.30 -9.24
N ALA A 56 -19.77 0.01 -8.95
CA ALA A 56 -20.04 -0.48 -7.61
C ALA A 56 -18.92 -0.06 -6.63
N ILE A 57 -17.66 -0.30 -6.98
CA ILE A 57 -16.50 0.11 -6.17
C ILE A 57 -16.48 1.64 -5.97
N GLN A 58 -16.79 2.41 -7.01
CA GLN A 58 -16.83 3.87 -6.91
C GLN A 58 -17.90 4.35 -5.92
N ASN A 59 -19.05 3.68 -5.87
CA ASN A 59 -20.11 3.99 -4.92
C ASN A 59 -19.67 3.66 -3.48
N ASP A 60 -19.07 2.49 -3.25
CA ASP A 60 -18.56 2.08 -1.95
C ASP A 60 -17.51 3.07 -1.40
N LEU A 61 -16.58 3.52 -2.26
CA LEU A 61 -15.57 4.52 -1.89
C LEU A 61 -16.20 5.87 -1.52
N ASN A 62 -17.25 6.29 -2.22
CA ASN A 62 -17.96 7.52 -1.90
C ASN A 62 -18.68 7.41 -0.55
N GLU A 63 -19.26 6.25 -0.22
CA GLU A 63 -19.88 6.00 1.07
C GLU A 63 -18.86 6.05 2.22
N ILE A 64 -17.71 5.39 2.05
CA ILE A 64 -16.60 5.44 3.02
C ILE A 64 -16.11 6.89 3.21
N LYS A 65 -15.96 7.64 2.12
CA LYS A 65 -15.53 9.05 2.17
C LYS A 65 -16.51 9.93 2.95
N ILE A 66 -17.82 9.68 2.85
CA ILE A 66 -18.83 10.40 3.61
C ILE A 66 -18.72 10.05 5.10
N LYS A 67 -18.64 8.75 5.44
CA LYS A 67 -18.49 8.28 6.84
C LYS A 67 -17.24 8.89 7.50
N LEU A 68 -16.12 8.91 6.78
CA LEU A 68 -14.88 9.51 7.29
C LEU A 68 -15.01 11.02 7.54
N LYS A 69 -15.79 11.76 6.74
CA LYS A 69 -16.03 13.20 6.96
C LYS A 69 -16.89 13.48 8.19
N ASP A 70 -17.85 12.61 8.48
CA ASP A 70 -18.70 12.74 9.67
C ASP A 70 -17.91 12.42 10.95
N ASP A 71 -16.96 11.47 10.88
CA ASP A 71 -16.04 11.16 11.99
C ASP A 71 -14.90 12.18 12.13
N THR A 72 -14.53 12.87 11.04
CA THR A 72 -13.63 14.04 11.08
C THR A 72 -14.39 15.33 11.37
N ILE A 73 -14.99 15.40 12.56
CA ILE A 73 -15.12 16.68 13.27
C ILE A 73 -13.70 17.15 13.61
N PHE A 74 -13.02 17.73 12.62
CA PHE A 74 -11.89 18.60 12.85
C PHE A 74 -12.40 19.78 13.65
N VAL A 75 -12.04 19.81 14.94
CA VAL A 75 -12.10 20.99 15.79
C VAL A 75 -11.23 22.09 15.16
N ARG A 76 -11.79 22.83 14.20
CA ARG A 76 -11.30 24.14 13.75
C ARG A 76 -12.25 25.20 14.29
N ASP A 77 -12.18 25.40 15.59
CA ASP A 77 -12.38 26.71 16.20
C ASP A 77 -12.06 26.62 17.69
N ARG A 78 -10.92 27.20 18.09
CA ARG A 78 -10.86 28.19 19.18
C ARG A 78 -9.42 28.60 19.50
N LYS A 79 -9.18 29.90 19.35
CA LYS A 79 -8.39 30.65 20.32
C LYS A 79 -9.03 30.42 21.71
N THR A 80 -8.19 30.06 22.67
CA THR A 80 -8.43 30.06 24.13
C THR A 80 -9.63 29.25 24.62
N ASP A 81 -9.36 27.98 24.96
CA ASP A 81 -9.44 27.47 26.35
C ASP A 81 -8.85 26.05 26.36
N SER A 82 -7.85 25.83 27.21
CA SER A 82 -7.21 24.55 27.58
C SER A 82 -7.58 23.35 26.68
N ILE A 83 -6.85 23.20 25.56
CA ILE A 83 -6.72 21.87 24.95
C ILE A 83 -6.08 21.02 26.04
N ILE A 84 -6.83 20.05 26.56
CA ILE A 84 -6.30 19.02 27.44
C ILE A 84 -5.18 18.36 26.64
N SER A 85 -3.93 18.75 26.91
CA SER A 85 -2.78 18.13 26.29
C SER A 85 -2.73 16.69 26.77
N LYS A 86 -3.00 15.77 25.85
CA LYS A 86 -2.87 14.34 26.11
C LYS A 86 -1.39 14.05 26.34
N SER A 87 -1.04 13.75 27.59
CA SER A 87 0.33 13.42 28.00
C SER A 87 0.31 12.14 28.81
N PHE A 88 1.41 11.40 28.75
CA PHE A 88 1.61 10.19 29.53
C PHE A 88 3.06 10.11 29.99
N VAL A 89 3.32 9.28 30.99
CA VAL A 89 4.67 9.04 31.52
C VAL A 89 4.96 7.55 31.45
N MET A 90 5.96 7.19 30.66
CA MET A 90 6.51 5.84 30.61
C MET A 90 7.69 5.72 31.58
N LYS A 91 7.72 4.65 32.39
CA LYS A 91 8.83 4.38 33.32
C LYS A 91 9.31 2.95 33.14
N GLN A 92 10.61 2.80 32.86
CA GLN A 92 11.26 1.50 32.76
C GLN A 92 12.48 1.47 33.67
N ILE A 93 12.62 0.41 34.45
CA ILE A 93 13.82 0.10 35.22
C ILE A 93 14.58 -0.96 34.42
N PHE A 94 15.86 -0.71 34.16
CA PHE A 94 16.77 -1.70 33.60
C PHE A 94 17.69 -2.19 34.71
N GLU A 95 17.49 -3.44 35.13
CA GLU A 95 18.32 -4.09 36.14
C GLU A 95 19.51 -4.80 35.46
N ASN A 96 20.57 -5.05 36.22
CA ASN A 96 21.76 -5.77 35.77
C ASN A 96 22.34 -5.21 34.45
N VAL A 97 22.35 -3.89 34.29
CA VAL A 97 22.82 -3.18 33.07
C VAL A 97 24.23 -3.61 32.64
N LEU A 98 25.07 -4.00 33.61
CA LEU A 98 26.42 -4.49 33.36
C LEU A 98 26.49 -5.90 32.74
N GLU A 99 25.43 -6.69 32.89
CA GLU A 99 25.29 -8.05 32.37
C GLU A 99 24.53 -8.09 31.03
N VAL A 100 23.91 -6.97 30.63
CA VAL A 100 23.23 -6.88 29.34
C VAL A 100 24.24 -7.06 28.21
N GLU A 101 23.88 -7.92 27.26
CA GLU A 101 24.66 -8.23 26.06
C GLU A 101 25.07 -6.94 25.34
N ASN A 102 26.37 -6.82 25.06
CA ASN A 102 26.90 -5.66 24.34
C ASN A 102 26.38 -5.68 22.89
N GLU A 103 26.09 -4.50 22.36
CA GLU A 103 25.65 -4.29 20.98
C GLU A 103 24.31 -4.96 20.61
N LYS A 104 23.41 -5.11 21.59
CA LYS A 104 22.04 -5.62 21.37
C LYS A 104 20.98 -4.74 21.98
N TRP A 105 19.86 -4.60 21.26
CA TRP A 105 18.68 -3.90 21.77
C TRP A 105 17.91 -4.79 22.74
N PHE A 106 17.71 -4.26 23.95
CA PHE A 106 16.81 -4.81 24.95
C PHE A 106 15.48 -4.06 24.89
N ASN A 107 14.40 -4.82 24.73
CA ASN A 107 13.06 -4.29 24.62
C ASN A 107 12.43 -4.15 26.00
N GLY A 108 12.07 -2.93 26.39
CA GLY A 108 11.24 -2.68 27.56
C GLY A 108 9.79 -3.10 27.33
N LYS A 109 8.96 -2.81 28.34
CA LYS A 109 7.53 -3.13 28.28
C LYS A 109 6.85 -2.32 27.18
N LEU A 110 5.92 -2.97 26.48
CA LEU A 110 5.00 -2.32 25.56
C LEU A 110 3.84 -1.69 26.35
N GLU A 111 3.58 -0.41 26.14
CA GLU A 111 2.50 0.34 26.80
C GLU A 111 1.59 0.99 25.77
N GLU A 112 0.27 0.88 25.97
CA GLU A 112 -0.72 1.57 25.14
C GLU A 112 -1.06 2.92 25.76
N HIS A 113 -0.93 3.98 24.96
CA HIS A 113 -1.38 5.32 25.31
C HIS A 113 -2.03 5.98 24.10
N PHE A 114 -3.31 6.36 24.26
CA PHE A 114 -4.11 7.06 23.24
C PHE A 114 -4.31 6.30 21.92
N GLY A 115 -4.44 4.97 22.00
CA GLY A 115 -4.57 4.06 20.87
C GLY A 115 -3.24 3.71 20.20
N VAL A 116 -2.11 4.14 20.77
CA VAL A 116 -0.77 3.94 20.21
C VAL A 116 0.07 3.10 21.16
N GLN A 117 0.74 2.09 20.62
CA GLN A 117 1.67 1.24 21.36
C GLN A 117 3.08 1.86 21.34
N TRP A 118 3.59 2.14 22.52
CA TRP A 118 4.90 2.71 22.77
C TRP A 118 5.80 1.71 23.46
N GLN A 119 7.09 1.76 23.16
CA GLN A 119 8.10 0.91 23.80
C GLN A 119 9.40 1.68 24.00
N LEU A 120 9.96 1.62 25.21
CA LEU A 120 11.34 2.06 25.46
C LEU A 120 12.31 0.91 25.20
N ARG A 121 13.31 1.13 24.38
CA ARG A 121 14.40 0.19 24.11
C ARG A 121 15.72 0.73 24.68
N PHE A 122 16.53 -0.18 25.18
CA PHE A 122 17.85 0.08 25.74
C PHE A 122 18.92 -0.57 24.87
N TYR A 123 20.02 0.12 24.64
CA TYR A 123 21.16 -0.41 23.91
C TYR A 123 22.44 -0.07 24.66
N ARG A 124 23.31 -1.06 24.83
CA ARG A 124 24.64 -0.86 25.39
C ARG A 124 25.68 -1.04 24.28
N LYS A 125 26.62 -0.09 24.21
CA LYS A 125 27.83 -0.20 23.39
C LYS A 125 29.05 0.19 24.21
N ASN A 126 29.77 -0.82 24.68
CA ASN A 126 30.92 -0.69 25.57
C ASN A 126 30.53 0.03 26.87
N GLU A 127 31.06 1.24 27.08
CA GLU A 127 30.78 2.11 28.24
C GLU A 127 29.65 3.11 27.97
N HIS A 128 29.06 3.08 26.78
CA HIS A 128 27.95 3.95 26.39
C HIS A 128 26.63 3.20 26.43
N ILE A 129 25.58 3.96 26.75
CA ILE A 129 24.20 3.53 26.70
C ILE A 129 23.42 4.48 25.79
N SER A 130 22.53 3.93 24.98
CA SER A 130 21.56 4.67 24.18
C SER A 130 20.16 4.22 24.56
N PHE A 131 19.22 5.16 24.55
CA PHE A 131 17.81 4.85 24.70
C PHE A 131 17.08 5.15 23.42
N ARG A 132 16.04 4.38 23.13
CA ARG A 132 15.15 4.65 22.01
C ARG A 132 13.72 4.55 22.47
N ILE A 133 12.90 5.54 22.14
CA ILE A 133 11.45 5.36 22.18
C ILE A 133 10.97 4.93 20.80
N VAL A 134 10.15 3.89 20.76
CA VAL A 134 9.59 3.31 19.55
C VAL A 134 8.08 3.40 19.60
N CYS A 135 7.50 3.92 18.53
CA CYS A 135 6.08 3.76 18.24
C CYS A 135 5.88 2.41 17.53
N ALA A 136 5.58 1.37 18.31
CA ALA A 136 5.40 0.01 17.80
C ALA A 136 4.17 -0.11 16.90
N THR A 137 3.17 0.75 17.07
CA THR A 137 2.03 0.82 16.14
C THR A 137 2.49 1.18 14.74
N LEU A 138 3.37 2.17 14.58
CA LEU A 138 3.89 2.58 13.27
C LEU A 138 4.89 1.58 12.70
N GLU A 139 5.71 0.94 13.55
CA GLU A 139 6.66 -0.12 13.13
C GLU A 139 5.95 -1.32 12.47
N ASN A 140 4.68 -1.55 12.82
CA ASN A 140 3.86 -2.66 12.27
C ASN A 140 2.81 -2.21 11.24
N MET A 141 2.72 -0.91 10.90
CA MET A 141 1.78 -0.45 9.88
C MET A 141 2.33 -0.71 8.47
N LEU A 142 1.47 -1.21 7.59
CA LEU A 142 1.77 -1.40 6.16
C LEU A 142 1.46 -0.16 5.31
N PHE A 143 0.93 0.92 5.90
CA PHE A 143 0.43 2.09 5.17
C PHE A 143 0.93 3.42 5.77
N ASP A 144 1.44 4.30 4.90
CA ASP A 144 2.11 5.58 5.23
C ASP A 144 1.19 6.74 5.65
N CYS A 145 -0.02 6.46 6.15
CA CYS A 145 -1.04 7.51 6.33
C CYS A 145 -1.03 8.19 7.71
N CYS A 146 -0.22 7.71 8.66
CA CYS A 146 -0.24 8.20 10.04
C CYS A 146 1.09 8.85 10.43
N VAL A 147 1.00 10.10 10.86
CA VAL A 147 2.11 10.84 11.49
C VAL A 147 1.70 11.16 12.93
N ILE A 148 2.59 10.87 13.88
CA ILE A 148 2.42 11.20 15.30
C ILE A 148 3.46 12.24 15.65
N GLU A 149 3.00 13.45 15.91
CA GLU A 149 3.83 14.51 16.48
C GLU A 149 3.69 14.52 18.00
N THR A 150 4.82 14.50 18.71
CA THR A 150 4.84 14.55 20.17
C THR A 150 6.05 15.33 20.69
N GLU A 151 5.85 15.97 21.83
CA GLU A 151 6.95 16.51 22.63
C GLU A 151 7.36 15.47 23.66
N LEU A 152 8.67 15.28 23.85
CA LEU A 152 9.21 14.24 24.69
C LEU A 152 10.22 14.82 25.67
N GLN A 153 10.05 14.46 26.94
CA GLN A 153 11.01 14.76 28.00
C GLN A 153 11.56 13.44 28.52
N ALA A 154 12.86 13.23 28.35
CA ALA A 154 13.55 12.06 28.84
C ALA A 154 14.39 12.43 30.06
N LYS A 155 14.17 11.71 31.16
CA LYS A 155 14.91 11.90 32.41
C LYS A 155 15.60 10.60 32.79
N LEU A 156 16.92 10.61 32.81
CA LEU A 156 17.73 9.52 33.36
C LEU A 156 17.92 9.77 34.86
N LEU A 157 17.38 8.87 35.67
CA LEU A 157 17.46 8.92 37.12
C LEU A 157 18.66 8.10 37.60
N SER A 158 19.49 8.68 38.47
CA SER A 158 20.63 7.98 39.07
C SER A 158 20.59 8.08 40.60
N ASN A 159 20.94 6.98 41.28
CA ASN A 159 21.07 6.96 42.74
C ASN A 159 22.12 7.96 43.26
N ASN A 160 23.05 8.40 42.40
CA ASN A 160 24.11 9.35 42.76
C ASN A 160 23.67 10.83 42.66
N LYS A 161 22.37 11.11 42.53
CA LYS A 161 21.78 12.47 42.40
C LYS A 161 22.24 13.27 41.17
N ASN A 162 22.93 12.64 40.23
CA ASN A 162 23.30 13.23 38.94
C ASN A 162 22.24 12.86 37.89
N ASP A 163 21.05 13.41 38.06
CA ASP A 163 19.96 13.26 37.08
C ASP A 163 20.34 13.99 35.78
N LYS A 164 20.14 13.35 34.63
CA LYS A 164 20.25 13.99 33.33
C LYS A 164 18.85 14.19 32.74
N LEU A 165 18.60 15.38 32.21
CA LEU A 165 17.36 15.73 31.54
C LEU A 165 17.68 16.09 30.07
N SER A 166 16.90 15.51 29.17
CA SER A 166 16.91 15.83 27.74
C SER A 166 15.48 16.12 27.32
N GLU A 167 15.27 17.22 26.59
CA GLU A 167 13.96 17.58 26.04
C GLU A 167 14.09 17.63 24.51
N VAL A 168 13.21 16.92 23.82
CA VAL A 168 13.24 16.79 22.36
C VAL A 168 11.82 16.77 21.81
N ARG A 169 11.57 17.53 20.74
CA ARG A 169 10.35 17.38 19.93
C ARG A 169 10.60 16.34 18.84
N ALA A 170 9.68 15.39 18.70
CA ALA A 170 9.82 14.31 17.75
C ALA A 170 8.55 14.11 16.92
N ILE A 171 8.78 13.79 15.65
CA ILE A 171 7.76 13.39 14.70
C ILE A 171 8.05 11.94 14.34
N PHE A 172 7.05 11.09 14.54
CA PHE A 172 7.10 9.68 14.19
C PHE A 172 6.18 9.43 12.99
N ASP A 173 6.69 8.69 12.02
CA ASP A 173 5.94 8.23 10.85
C ASP A 173 6.35 6.79 10.51
N SER A 174 5.88 6.25 9.39
CA SER A 174 6.23 4.91 8.94
C SER A 174 7.70 4.75 8.58
N GLU A 175 8.38 5.81 8.13
CA GLU A 175 9.81 5.80 7.79
C GLU A 175 10.69 5.96 9.04
N LYS A 176 10.18 6.67 10.05
CA LYS A 176 10.87 7.01 11.30
C LYS A 176 9.97 6.72 12.50
N SER A 177 9.80 5.44 12.79
CA SER A 177 9.00 4.96 13.93
C SER A 177 9.70 5.09 15.29
N TYR A 178 10.89 5.70 15.34
CA TYR A 178 11.67 5.82 16.57
C TYR A 178 12.46 7.13 16.72
N LEU A 179 12.81 7.43 17.97
CA LEU A 179 13.75 8.50 18.35
C LEU A 179 14.83 7.93 19.28
N GLU A 180 16.10 8.16 18.94
CA GLU A 180 17.25 7.86 19.81
C GLU A 180 17.58 9.06 20.71
N ILE A 181 17.86 8.78 21.98
CA ILE A 181 18.03 9.75 23.08
C ILE A 181 19.36 9.49 23.79
#